data_AF-A0AAX1SGL2-F1
#
_entry.id   AF-A0AAX1SGL2-F1
#
_cell.length_a   1.000
_cell.length_b   1.000
_cell.length_c   1.000
_cell.angle_alpha   90.00
_cell.angle_beta   90.00
_cell.angle_gamma   90.00
#
_symmetry.space_group_name_H-M   'P 1'
#
loop_
_entity.id
_entity.type
_entity.pdbx_description
1 polymer ?
#
loop_
_entity_poly.entity_id
_entity_poly.type
_entity_poly.pdbx_seq_one_letter_code
_entity_poly.pdbx_strand_id
1 'polypeptide(L)'
;MRLFEIILLVSLVVCAVSVGFARDLLTSIVIFMSYSLIMCVIWILLQSPDLAITEAAVGAGVTSILFFITLKKIRAISKVHDEADGRTICGEGRDEQEKG
;
A
#
# COMPACT_ATOMS: atom_id res chain seq x y z
N MET A 1 16.27 20.37 24.39
CA MET A 1 15.17 20.90 23.57
C MET A 1 15.47 20.72 22.08
N ARG A 2 16.42 21.45 21.45
CA ARG A 2 16.73 21.31 20.00
C ARG A 2 17.31 19.97 19.55
N LEU A 3 18.10 19.29 20.40
CA LEU A 3 18.76 18.03 20.04
C LEU A 3 17.76 16.90 19.73
N PHE A 4 16.64 16.87 20.45
CA PHE A 4 15.60 15.84 20.28
C PHE A 4 14.82 16.06 18.98
N GLU A 5 14.50 17.31 18.63
CA GLU A 5 13.91 17.66 17.33
C GLU A 5 14.81 17.24 16.17
N ILE A 6 16.13 17.50 16.27
CA ILE A 6 17.09 17.14 15.22
C ILE A 6 17.21 15.62 15.08
N ILE A 7 17.26 14.88 16.20
CA ILE A 7 17.30 13.41 16.17
C ILE A 7 16.04 12.81 15.55
N LEU A 8 14.85 13.36 15.86
CA LEU A 8 13.60 12.92 15.26
C LEU A 8 13.56 13.22 13.75
N LEU A 9 13.96 14.43 13.33
CA LEU A 9 14.06 14.81 11.92
C LEU A 9 15.00 13.89 11.14
N VAL A 10 16.16 13.56 11.70
CA VAL A 10 17.12 12.65 11.05
C VAL A 10 16.55 11.23 10.94
N SER A 11 15.89 10.72 11.99
CA SER A 11 15.26 9.39 11.94
C SER A 11 14.12 9.29 10.91
N LEU A 12 13.42 10.40 10.67
CA LEU A 12 12.35 10.53 9.70
C LEU A 12 12.89 10.49 8.27
N VAL A 13 14.00 11.19 8.00
CA VAL A 13 14.71 11.12 6.71
C VAL A 13 15.21 9.69 6.44
N VAL A 14 15.75 9.01 7.46
CA VAL A 14 16.19 7.61 7.33
C VAL A 14 15.01 6.68 7.02
N CYS A 15 13.88 6.83 7.71
CA CYS A 15 12.68 6.04 7.44
C CYS A 15 12.12 6.30 6.02
N ALA A 16 12.09 7.55 5.57
CA ALA A 16 11.63 7.92 4.23
C ALA A 16 12.50 7.30 3.13
N VAL A 17 13.83 7.29 3.31
CA VAL A 17 14.76 6.63 2.38
C VAL A 17 14.55 5.11 2.37
N SER A 18 14.29 4.50 3.54
CA SER A 18 13.97 3.07 3.63
C SER A 18 12.65 2.69 2.96
N VAL A 19 11.62 3.55 3.01
CA VAL A 19 10.35 3.36 2.28
C VAL A 19 10.59 3.32 0.76
N GLY A 20 11.49 4.15 0.25
CA GLY A 20 11.79 4.24 -1.18
C GLY A 20 12.42 2.98 -1.80
N PHE A 21 12.95 2.06 -0.99
CA PHE A 21 13.61 0.83 -1.47
C PHE A 21 12.68 -0.38 -1.65
N ALA A 22 11.38 -0.24 -1.37
CA ALA A 22 10.43 -1.34 -1.44
C ALA A 22 10.10 -1.72 -2.89
N ARG A 23 10.42 -2.96 -3.30
CA ARG A 23 10.27 -3.48 -4.68
C ARG A 23 8.91 -4.13 -4.99
N ASP A 24 8.15 -4.51 -3.96
CA ASP A 24 6.83 -5.16 -4.10
C ASP A 24 5.71 -4.25 -3.58
N LEU A 25 4.59 -4.16 -4.30
CA LEU A 25 3.46 -3.27 -3.92
C LEU A 25 2.93 -3.57 -2.51
N LEU A 26 2.84 -4.84 -2.12
CA LEU A 26 2.43 -5.23 -0.76
C LEU A 26 3.45 -4.77 0.29
N THR A 27 4.74 -4.95 0.00
CA THR A 27 5.84 -4.58 0.89
C THR A 27 5.92 -3.06 1.05
N SER A 28 5.78 -2.29 -0.04
CA SER A 28 5.71 -0.82 0.01
C SER A 28 4.55 -0.31 0.87
N ILE A 29 3.39 -0.96 0.80
CA ILE A 29 2.21 -0.57 1.59
C ILE A 29 2.42 -0.81 3.08
N VAL A 30 2.98 -1.97 3.44
CA VAL A 30 3.28 -2.29 4.85
C VAL A 30 4.32 -1.33 5.42
N ILE A 31 5.35 -1.00 4.65
CA ILE A 31 6.38 -0.04 5.05
C ILE A 31 5.81 1.38 5.14
N PHE A 32 4.86 1.75 4.29
CA PHE A 32 4.15 3.02 4.40
C PHE A 32 3.29 3.11 5.67
N MET A 33 2.61 2.01 6.05
CA MET A 33 1.82 1.98 7.28
C MET A 33 2.69 2.15 8.52
N SER A 34 3.86 1.49 8.58
CA SER A 34 4.78 1.66 9.71
C SER A 34 5.37 3.08 9.76
N TYR A 35 5.69 3.68 8.62
CA TYR A 35 6.14 5.07 8.52
C TYR A 35 5.08 6.05 9.06
N SER A 36 3.81 5.87 8.70
CA SER A 36 2.73 6.74 9.18
C SER A 36 2.52 6.64 10.70
N LEU A 37 2.69 5.45 11.28
CA LEU A 37 2.68 5.24 12.73
C LEU A 37 3.85 5.94 13.43
N ILE A 38 5.06 5.83 12.87
CA ILE A 38 6.25 6.51 13.38
C ILE A 38 6.05 8.02 13.34
N MET A 39 5.50 8.55 12.24
CA MET A 39 5.14 9.96 12.14
C MET A 39 4.17 10.39 13.23
N CYS A 40 3.10 9.64 13.47
CA CYS A 40 2.14 9.96 14.52
C CYS A 40 2.79 10.05 15.92
N VAL A 41 3.74 9.16 16.21
CA VAL A 41 4.55 9.20 17.45
C VAL A 41 5.43 10.46 17.50
N ILE A 42 5.99 10.90 16.37
CA ILE A 42 6.78 12.14 16.28
C ILE A 42 5.92 13.37 16.63
N TRP A 43 4.67 13.47 16.15
CA TRP A 43 3.77 14.58 16.45
C TRP A 43 3.43 14.70 17.95
N ILE A 44 3.24 13.56 18.62
CA ILE A 44 3.07 13.50 20.08
C ILE A 44 4.31 14.00 20.81
N LEU A 45 5.50 13.63 20.35
CA LEU A 45 6.77 14.07 20.92
C LEU A 45 7.05 15.56 20.67
N LEU A 46 6.53 16.13 19.58
CA LEU A 46 6.59 17.57 19.27
C LEU A 46 5.60 18.41 20.09
N GLN A 47 4.89 17.81 21.06
CA GLN A 47 3.90 18.48 21.89
C GLN A 47 2.74 19.08 21.07
N SER A 48 2.43 18.51 19.91
CA SER A 48 1.29 18.85 19.06
C SER A 48 0.29 17.68 18.96
N PRO A 49 -0.54 17.48 20.01
CA PRO A 49 -1.46 16.35 20.08
C PRO A 49 -2.61 16.43 19.08
N ASP A 50 -3.02 17.64 18.70
CA ASP A 50 -4.04 17.93 17.69
C ASP A 50 -3.66 17.36 16.32
N LEU A 51 -2.45 17.65 15.85
CA LEU A 51 -1.96 17.13 14.58
C LEU A 51 -1.73 15.61 14.65
N ALA A 52 -1.25 15.08 15.77
CA ALA A 52 -1.08 13.64 15.96
C ALA A 52 -2.40 12.85 15.79
N ILE A 53 -3.51 13.37 16.33
CA ILE A 53 -4.84 12.74 16.20
C ILE A 53 -5.28 12.71 14.73
N THR A 54 -5.08 13.81 14.00
CA THR A 54 -5.42 13.86 12.57
C THR A 54 -4.56 12.92 11.74
N GLU A 55 -3.26 12.83 12.06
CA GLU A 55 -2.32 11.92 11.41
C GLU A 55 -2.68 10.45 11.68
N ALA A 56 -3.09 10.12 12.92
CA ALA A 56 -3.54 8.78 13.27
C ALA A 56 -4.80 8.37 12.48
N ALA A 57 -5.77 9.28 12.37
CA ALA A 57 -7.02 9.04 11.66
C ALA A 57 -6.80 8.84 10.15
N VAL A 58 -5.95 9.65 9.53
CA VAL A 58 -5.63 9.54 8.10
C VAL A 58 -4.68 8.37 7.84
N GLY A 59 -3.67 8.19 8.70
CA GLY A 59 -2.62 7.19 8.57
C GLY A 59 -3.08 5.76 8.80
N ALA A 60 -3.75 5.49 9.93
CA ALA A 60 -4.24 4.14 10.26
C ALA A 60 -5.68 3.90 9.79
N GLY A 61 -6.48 4.95 9.58
CA GLY A 61 -7.86 4.82 9.12
C GLY A 61 -7.97 4.81 7.60
N VAL A 62 -7.85 6.00 7.00
CA VAL A 62 -8.17 6.21 5.56
C VAL A 62 -7.18 5.48 4.65
N THR A 63 -5.88 5.66 4.91
CA THR A 63 -4.80 5.07 4.11
C THR A 63 -4.88 3.54 4.07
N SER A 64 -5.13 2.90 5.21
CA SER A 64 -5.22 1.43 5.31
C SER A 64 -6.39 0.87 4.49
N ILE A 65 -7.55 1.53 4.55
CA ILE A 65 -8.73 1.15 3.76
C ILE A 65 -8.46 1.33 2.27
N LEU A 66 -7.87 2.46 1.89
CA LEU A 66 -7.55 2.77 0.49
C LEU A 66 -6.57 1.76 -0.12
N PHE A 67 -5.51 1.39 0.62
CA PHE A 67 -4.57 0.39 0.16
C PHE A 67 -5.18 -1.00 0.07
N PHE A 68 -6.06 -1.37 0.99
CA PHE A 68 -6.75 -2.66 0.92
C PHE A 68 -7.64 -2.77 -0.33
N ILE A 69 -8.39 -1.70 -0.65
CA ILE A 69 -9.21 -1.62 -1.87
C ILE A 69 -8.33 -1.71 -3.12
N THR A 70 -7.21 -0.99 -3.14
CA THR A 70 -6.27 -0.96 -4.26
C THR A 70 -5.63 -2.34 -4.48
N LEU A 71 -5.16 -2.98 -3.41
CA LEU A 71 -4.61 -4.35 -3.47
C LEU A 71 -5.64 -5.37 -3.95
N LYS A 72 -6.88 -5.27 -3.47
CA LYS A 72 -7.99 -6.13 -3.91
C LYS A 72 -8.28 -5.93 -5.40
N LYS A 73 -8.27 -4.70 -5.90
CA LYS A 73 -8.44 -4.38 -7.33
C LYS A 73 -7.30 -4.95 -8.17
N ILE A 74 -6.05 -4.78 -7.74
CA ILE A 74 -4.86 -5.29 -8.45
C ILE A 74 -4.88 -6.82 -8.55
N ARG A 75 -5.18 -7.52 -7.46
CA ARG A 75 -5.34 -8.99 -7.48
C ARG A 75 -6.51 -9.44 -8.35
N ALA A 76 -7.63 -8.70 -8.35
CA ALA A 76 -8.77 -9.01 -9.20
C ALA A 76 -8.42 -8.88 -10.69
N ILE A 77 -7.69 -7.84 -11.08
CA ILE A 77 -7.21 -7.66 -12.47
C ILE A 77 -6.26 -8.79 -12.87
N SER A 78 -5.34 -9.17 -11.97
CA SER A 78 -4.40 -10.27 -12.23
C SER A 78 -5.11 -11.61 -12.47
N LYS A 79 -6.19 -11.91 -11.72
CA LYS A 79 -7.00 -13.12 -11.94
C LYS A 79 -7.75 -13.11 -13.26
N VAL A 80 -8.21 -11.95 -13.74
CA VAL A 80 -8.92 -11.86 -15.02
C VAL A 80 -8.00 -12.19 -16.20
N HIS A 81 -6.71 -11.86 -16.11
CA HIS A 81 -5.75 -12.23 -17.16
C HIS A 81 -5.48 -13.74 -17.20
N ASP A 82 -5.40 -14.39 -16.05
CA ASP A 82 -5.21 -15.85 -15.93
C ASP A 82 -6.43 -16.64 -16.47
N GLU A 83 -7.65 -16.15 -16.21
CA GLU A 83 -8.91 -16.73 -16.69
C GLU A 83 -9.19 -16.48 -18.19
N ALA A 84 -8.58 -15.45 -18.78
CA ALA A 84 -8.65 -15.19 -20.21
C ALA A 84 -7.65 -16.07 -20.99
N ASP A 85 -6.47 -16.32 -20.41
CA ASP A 85 -5.46 -17.22 -20.98
C ASP A 85 -5.93 -18.69 -20.92
N GLY A 86 -6.46 -19.14 -19.77
CA GLY A 86 -6.98 -20.51 -19.62
C GLY A 86 -8.21 -20.86 -20.49
N ARG A 87 -9.02 -19.86 -20.87
CA ARG A 87 -10.16 -20.07 -21.80
C ARG A 87 -9.74 -20.17 -23.27
N THR A 88 -8.60 -19.61 -23.64
CA THR A 88 -8.10 -19.68 -25.01
C THR A 88 -7.58 -21.09 -25.32
N ILE A 89 -7.01 -21.79 -24.33
CA ILE A 89 -6.55 -23.18 -24.48
C ILE A 89 -7.73 -24.16 -24.64
N CYS A 90 -8.92 -23.84 -24.11
CA CYS A 90 -10.07 -24.75 -24.11
C CYS A 90 -11.15 -24.41 -25.16
N GLY A 91 -10.91 -23.39 -26.00
CA GLY A 91 -11.89 -22.84 -26.94
C GLY A 91 -11.80 -23.32 -28.39
N GLU A 92 -10.71 -24.00 -28.78
CA GLU A 92 -10.49 -24.39 -30.18
C GLU A 92 -10.94 -25.84 -30.42
N GLY A 93 -12.24 -26.03 -30.74
CA GLY A 93 -12.76 -27.35 -31.07
C GLY A 93 -14.28 -27.50 -31.10
N ARG A 94 -15.05 -26.42 -31.29
CA ARG A 94 -16.51 -26.51 -31.40
C ARG A 94 -17.07 -25.87 -32.67
N ASP A 95 -16.35 -26.00 -33.78
CA ASP A 95 -16.80 -25.54 -35.10
C ASP A 95 -16.94 -26.67 -36.14
N GLU A 96 -17.14 -27.93 -35.71
CA GLU A 96 -17.27 -29.07 -36.64
C GLU A 96 -18.67 -29.73 -36.70
N GLN A 97 -19.72 -29.10 -36.19
CA GLN A 97 -21.04 -29.77 -36.23
C GLN A 97 -22.26 -28.87 -36.44
N GLU A 98 -22.21 -27.91 -37.37
CA GLU A 98 -23.47 -27.35 -37.91
C GLU A 98 -23.33 -26.73 -39.30
N LYS A 99 -23.29 -27.59 -40.33
CA LYS A 99 -23.71 -27.37 -41.74
C LYS A 99 -23.24 -28.62 -42.52
N GLY A 100 -24.09 -29.57 -42.90
CA GLY A 100 -25.40 -29.38 -43.51
C GLY A 100 -25.19 -29.17 -44.99
#